data_AF-A0A0B5HWF7-F1
#
_entry.id   AF-A0A0B5HWF7-F1
#
_cell.length_a   1.000
_cell.length_b   1.000
_cell.length_c   1.000
_cell.angle_alpha   90.00
_cell.angle_beta   90.00
_cell.angle_gamma   90.00
#
_symmetry.space_group_name_H-M   'P 1'
#
loop_
_entity.id
_entity.type
_entity.pdbx_description
1 polymer ?
#
loop_
_entity_poly.entity_id
_entity_poly.type
_entity_poly.pdbx_seq_one_letter_code
_entity_poly.pdbx_strand_id
1 'polypeptide(L)'
;MNNKAQSISINTIVVAAIALTVMILVILITTGSLGNFRRSADQCEANGGVCISVDEIDEKCGDPDYDIIRGDYVCYSGRDPDPNKVCCVST
;
A
#
# COMPACT_ATOMS: atom_id res chain seq x y z
N MET A 1 32.07 32.96 30.72
CA MET A 1 31.00 32.11 30.17
C MET A 1 31.63 30.80 29.73
N ASN A 2 31.55 29.76 30.57
CA ASN A 2 32.24 28.50 30.31
C ASN A 2 31.37 27.63 29.41
N ASN A 3 31.69 27.61 28.11
CA ASN A 3 31.12 26.65 27.17
C ASN A 3 31.69 25.27 27.52
N LYS A 4 30.99 24.52 28.37
CA LYS A 4 31.20 23.07 28.51
C LYS A 4 30.76 22.46 27.19
N ALA A 5 31.70 22.31 26.27
CA ALA A 5 31.57 21.37 25.17
C ALA A 5 31.26 20.01 25.82
N GLN A 6 30.00 19.59 25.73
CA GLN A 6 29.60 18.24 26.12
C GLN A 6 30.45 17.30 25.26
N SER A 7 31.46 16.69 25.88
CA SER A 7 32.16 15.57 25.27
C SER A 7 31.14 14.44 25.15
N ILE A 8 30.48 14.36 23.99
CA ILE A 8 29.64 13.21 23.66
C ILE A 8 30.56 12.00 23.78
N SER A 9 30.23 11.09 24.69
CA SER A 9 31.05 9.91 24.91
C SER A 9 31.08 9.08 23.62
N ILE A 10 32.24 8.52 23.27
CA ILE A 10 32.38 7.67 22.07
C ILE A 10 31.31 6.57 22.05
N ASN A 11 30.95 6.03 23.22
CA ASN A 11 29.89 5.04 23.37
C ASN A 11 28.52 5.55 22.87
N THR A 12 28.21 6.83 23.11
CA THR A 12 26.97 7.44 22.63
C THR A 12 26.95 7.53 21.11
N ILE A 13 28.09 7.84 20.48
CA ILE A 13 28.23 7.88 19.03
C ILE A 13 28.04 6.47 18.44
N VAL A 14 28.65 5.46 19.05
CA VAL A 14 28.52 4.06 18.62
C VAL A 14 27.08 3.57 18.70
N VAL A 15 26.40 3.84 19.82
CA VAL A 15 24.99 3.45 20.00
C VAL A 15 24.08 4.16 19.00
N ALA A 16 24.31 5.46 18.74
CA ALA A 16 23.54 6.21 17.75
C ALA A 16 23.72 5.64 16.33
N ALA A 17 24.95 5.28 15.96
CA ALA A 17 25.22 4.67 14.65
C ALA A 17 24.53 3.31 14.47
N ILE A 18 24.55 2.46 15.51
CA ILE A 18 23.86 1.16 15.49
C ILE A 18 22.34 1.37 15.36
N ALA A 19 21.77 2.27 16.16
CA ALA A 19 20.34 2.57 16.13
C ALA A 19 19.90 3.08 14.74
N LEU A 20 20.66 3.99 14.13
CA LEU A 20 20.39 4.48 12.78
C LEU A 20 20.45 3.35 11.74
N THR A 21 21.42 2.46 11.86
CA THR A 21 21.57 1.31 10.93
C THR A 21 20.38 0.38 11.03
N VAL A 22 19.98 0.01 12.25
CA VAL A 22 18.80 -0.84 12.49
C VAL A 22 17.53 -0.16 11.96
N MET A 23 17.38 1.14 12.19
CA MET A 23 16.23 1.90 11.69
C MET A 23 16.14 1.86 10.16
N ILE A 24 17.25 2.03 9.44
CA ILE A 24 17.28 1.92 7.98
C ILE A 24 16.86 0.51 7.54
N LEU A 25 17.36 -0.53 8.19
CA LEU A 25 17.01 -1.92 7.85
C LEU A 25 15.50 -2.18 8.05
N VAL A 26 14.93 -1.70 9.16
CA VAL A 26 13.49 -1.82 9.42
C VAL A 26 12.69 -1.12 8.32
N ILE A 27 13.04 0.12 7.96
CA ILE A 27 12.36 0.87 6.90
C ILE A 27 12.41 0.12 5.57
N LEU A 28 13.55 -0.44 5.19
CA LEU A 28 13.69 -1.17 3.92
C LEU A 28 12.78 -2.40 3.85
N ILE A 29 12.71 -3.16 4.94
CA ILE A 29 11.87 -4.37 5.01
C ILE A 29 10.39 -4.00 5.05
N THR A 30 10.01 -3.01 5.86
CA THR A 30 8.60 -2.60 6.00
C THR A 30 8.07 -1.90 4.76
N THR A 31 8.89 -1.12 4.05
CA THR A 31 8.46 -0.44 2.80
C THR A 31 8.09 -1.44 1.72
N GLY A 32 8.85 -2.54 1.57
CA GLY A 32 8.52 -3.61 0.63
C GLY A 32 7.23 -4.34 0.99
N SER A 33 7.01 -4.61 2.28
CA SER A 33 5.82 -5.29 2.77
C SER A 33 4.56 -4.41 2.72
N LEU A 34 4.68 -3.11 3.03
CA LEU A 34 3.54 -2.17 3.01
C LEU A 34 2.98 -1.98 1.60
N GLY A 35 3.85 -1.92 0.58
CA GLY A 35 3.40 -1.81 -0.81
C GLY A 35 2.56 -3.00 -1.27
N ASN A 36 2.98 -4.22 -0.89
CA ASN A 36 2.21 -5.43 -1.18
C ASN A 36 0.93 -5.52 -0.35
N PHE A 37 1.00 -5.18 0.94
CA PHE A 37 -0.17 -5.13 1.81
C PHE A 37 -1.24 -4.17 1.27
N ARG A 38 -0.84 -2.96 0.87
CA ARG A 38 -1.77 -1.98 0.30
C ARG A 38 -2.39 -2.46 -1.00
N ARG A 39 -1.60 -3.05 -1.90
CA ARG A 39 -2.14 -3.68 -3.12
C ARG A 39 -3.16 -4.78 -2.82
N SER A 40 -2.88 -5.63 -1.84
CA SER A 40 -3.82 -6.69 -1.44
C SER A 40 -5.06 -6.13 -0.74
N ALA A 41 -4.94 -5.04 0.03
CA ALA A 41 -6.08 -4.40 0.69
C ALA A 41 -6.98 -3.66 -0.32
N ASP A 42 -6.40 -3.01 -1.32
CA ASP A 42 -7.13 -2.24 -2.34
C ASP A 42 -7.59 -3.11 -3.52
N GLN A 43 -7.26 -4.41 -3.52
CA GLN A 43 -7.66 -5.34 -4.58
C GLN A 43 -9.17 -5.57 -4.58
N CYS A 44 -9.80 -5.44 -5.74
CA CYS A 44 -11.23 -5.67 -5.92
C CYS A 44 -11.69 -7.05 -5.39
N GLU A 45 -10.97 -8.11 -5.73
CA GLU A 45 -11.28 -9.48 -5.31
C GLU A 45 -11.17 -9.66 -3.78
N ALA A 46 -10.24 -8.97 -3.13
CA ALA A 46 -10.08 -9.03 -1.68
C ALA A 46 -11.25 -8.36 -0.92
N ASN A 47 -12.00 -7.50 -1.60
CA ASN A 47 -13.16 -6.80 -1.05
C ASN A 47 -14.50 -7.40 -1.52
N GLY A 48 -14.48 -8.64 -2.04
CA GLY A 48 -15.69 -9.35 -2.48
C GLY A 48 -16.21 -8.89 -3.85
N GLY A 49 -15.42 -8.14 -4.60
CA GLY A 49 -15.75 -7.71 -5.95
C GLY A 49 -15.17 -8.58 -7.05
N VAL A 50 -15.60 -8.30 -8.28
CA VAL A 50 -15.07 -8.89 -9.52
C VAL A 50 -14.59 -7.79 -10.47
N CYS A 51 -13.44 -8.04 -11.10
CA CYS A 51 -12.87 -7.12 -12.08
C CYS A 51 -13.46 -7.39 -13.46
N ILE A 52 -14.21 -6.42 -13.98
CA ILE A 52 -14.90 -6.50 -15.28
C ILE A 52 -14.32 -5.47 -16.24
N SER A 53 -14.27 -5.80 -17.53
CA SER A 53 -13.85 -4.85 -18.56
C SER A 53 -14.79 -3.66 -18.61
N VAL A 54 -14.26 -2.46 -18.85
CA VAL A 54 -15.08 -1.23 -18.97
C VAL A 54 -16.16 -1.39 -20.05
N ASP A 55 -15.86 -2.14 -21.11
CA ASP A 55 -16.79 -2.40 -22.22
C ASP A 55 -17.94 -3.34 -21.85
N GLU A 56 -17.83 -4.10 -20.75
CA GLU A 56 -18.79 -5.11 -20.31
C GLU A 56 -19.54 -4.71 -19.03
N ILE A 57 -19.33 -3.48 -18.53
CA ILE A 57 -19.90 -3.01 -17.25
C ILE A 57 -21.42 -3.12 -17.24
N ASP A 58 -22.09 -2.61 -18.27
CA ASP A 58 -23.56 -2.55 -18.29
C ASP A 58 -24.20 -3.95 -18.35
N GLU A 59 -23.51 -4.93 -18.93
CA GLU A 59 -24.01 -6.30 -19.05
C GLU A 59 -23.73 -7.13 -17.79
N LYS A 60 -22.58 -6.92 -17.14
CA LYS A 60 -22.13 -7.79 -16.03
C LYS A 60 -22.19 -7.15 -14.64
N CYS A 61 -22.30 -5.82 -14.57
CA CYS A 61 -22.44 -5.05 -13.34
C CYS A 61 -23.73 -4.22 -13.31
N GLY A 62 -24.59 -4.36 -14.31
CA GLY A 62 -25.86 -3.64 -14.44
C GLY A 62 -27.05 -4.31 -13.74
N ASP A 63 -26.86 -5.41 -13.01
CA ASP A 63 -27.92 -6.00 -12.18
C ASP A 63 -28.19 -5.11 -10.96
N PRO A 64 -29.44 -4.89 -10.53
CA PRO A 64 -29.78 -4.13 -9.31
C PRO A 64 -29.11 -4.63 -8.02
N ASP A 65 -28.54 -5.84 -8.02
CA ASP A 65 -27.82 -6.44 -6.88
C ASP A 65 -26.32 -6.07 -6.84
N TYR A 66 -25.80 -5.35 -7.85
CA TYR A 66 -24.41 -4.88 -7.89
C TYR A 66 -24.34 -3.37 -7.78
N ASP A 67 -23.52 -2.88 -6.86
CA ASP A 67 -23.17 -1.47 -6.78
C ASP A 67 -21.80 -1.27 -7.44
N ILE A 68 -21.74 -0.39 -8.44
CA ILE A 68 -20.49 -0.06 -9.12
C ILE A 68 -19.72 0.85 -8.18
N ILE A 69 -18.90 0.25 -7.31
CA ILE A 69 -18.15 1.01 -6.32
C ILE A 69 -17.19 1.96 -7.04
N ARG A 70 -17.54 3.24 -6.99
CA ARG A 70 -16.73 4.35 -7.49
C ARG A 70 -15.40 4.39 -6.75
N GLY A 71 -14.37 3.87 -7.40
CA GLY A 71 -13.01 4.44 -7.37
C GLY A 71 -12.06 3.98 -6.27
N ASP A 72 -12.52 3.31 -5.22
CA ASP A 72 -11.62 2.92 -4.12
C ASP A 72 -10.94 1.55 -4.34
N TYR A 73 -11.59 0.64 -5.07
CA TYR A 73 -11.05 -0.69 -5.36
C TYR A 73 -10.40 -0.76 -6.73
N VAL A 74 -9.21 -1.35 -6.77
CA VAL A 74 -8.33 -1.37 -7.93
C VAL A 74 -8.25 -2.76 -8.53
N CYS A 75 -8.47 -2.84 -9.83
CA CYS A 75 -8.20 -4.02 -10.64
C CYS A 75 -6.75 -3.97 -11.12
N TYR A 76 -5.95 -4.97 -10.77
CA TYR A 76 -4.55 -5.04 -11.19
C TYR A 76 -4.39 -6.04 -12.35
N SER A 77 -3.56 -5.67 -13.33
CA SER A 77 -3.09 -6.59 -14.38
C SER A 77 -1.59 -6.76 -14.20
N GLY A 78 -1.20 -7.71 -13.34
CA GLY A 78 0.18 -7.82 -12.86
C GLY A 78 0.46 -6.89 -11.69
N ARG A 79 1.43 -5.97 -11.82
CA ARG A 79 1.84 -5.03 -10.75
C ARG A 79 1.15 -3.67 -10.82
N ASP A 80 0.48 -3.39 -11.94
CA ASP A 80 -0.04 -2.08 -12.28
C ASP A 80 -1.58 -2.11 -12.35
N PRO A 81 -2.25 -1.01 -11.95
CA PRO A 81 -3.68 -0.88 -12.10
C PRO A 81 -4.06 -0.95 -13.60
N ASP A 82 -5.08 -1.74 -13.90
CA ASP A 82 -5.63 -1.90 -15.25
C ASP A 82 -6.66 -0.78 -15.49
N PRO A 83 -6.37 0.20 -16.37
CA PRO A 83 -7.30 1.30 -16.63
C PRO A 83 -8.55 0.84 -17.37
N ASN A 84 -8.53 -0.35 -17.98
CA ASN A 84 -9.63 -0.88 -18.77
C ASN A 84 -10.53 -1.81 -17.97
N LYS A 85 -10.33 -1.91 -16.65
CA LYS A 85 -11.16 -2.73 -15.77
C LYS A 85 -11.68 -1.91 -14.60
N VAL A 86 -12.92 -2.17 -14.22
CA VAL A 86 -13.53 -1.61 -13.02
C VAL A 86 -13.89 -2.71 -12.05
N CYS A 87 -13.96 -2.35 -10.78
CA CYS A 87 -14.41 -3.26 -9.73
C CYS A 87 -15.92 -3.19 -9.59
N CYS A 88 -16.60 -4.33 -9.65
CA CYS A 88 -18.02 -4.45 -9.38
C CYS A 88 -18.22 -5.31 -8.15
N VAL A 89 -19.01 -4.82 -7.19
CA VAL A 89 -19.22 -5.49 -5.91
C VAL A 89 -20.70 -5.80 -5.77
N SER A 90 -21.02 -7.05 -5.44
CA SER A 90 -22.39 -7.45 -5.10
C SER A 90 -22.70 -6.92 -3.71
N THR A 91 -23.78 -6.14 -3.58
CA THR A 91 -24.26 -5.63 -2.29
C THR A 91 -25.11 -6.64 -1.53
#